data_AF-A0A2E6BC25-F1
#
_entry.id   AF-A0A2E6BC25-F1
#
_cell.length_a   1.000
_cell.length_b   1.000
_cell.length_c   1.000
_cell.angle_alpha   90.00
_cell.angle_beta   90.00
_cell.angle_gamma   90.00
#
_symmetry.space_group_name_H-M   'P 1'
#
loop_
_entity.id
_entity.type
_entity.pdbx_description
1 polymer ?
#
loop_
_entity_poly.entity_id
_entity_poly.type
_entity_poly.pdbx_seq_one_letter_code
_entity_poly.pdbx_strand_id
1 'polypeptide(L)'
;MCRHMRLLLQLTLSSALLLGQFAKAQTEEETDQPELVEFPVSLDSRLSLLTEEELEFLRTPRNTRSYAEDLDQLVEQIEKRSADEVKAYVEAMIWVRDQRGFQEGKDLDHIPLNTDTPEFNAWKVRRPRSFDPEREPGPISLGRYMRGNGGIPTFAGAPVALTPEDLIAGEVDVAFVGAPLNMGSGWRGAQHGPLALRTMGRMSGNDQYTQVNAGSVLNIVDYGDIAIDNDSTERSMEHVREVVREIVETGAIPFIIGGDHSLEYPNVAALVDVFGVGNLGVIHFDAHYDVGRDRAHLIDHGAPIYRLLNEGLITGADYIQVGLRANSPNESIFRWMREEGFKYHTMAEVEKYGWDYVLERVLAEAKGDGRKLYISFDVDVLDPSYTSATGTPVSGGITPREAIPIVRRLCAESNVVGFDLVEVAPELDPTYVTTLHSAAIAKACLTGVAMRRLELTEPHYLNPVSLDHAQDDYHEENQQ
;
A
#
# COMPACT_ATOMS: atom_id res chain seq x y z
N MET A 1 11.32 23.67 56.79
CA MET A 1 10.61 24.60 55.87
C MET A 1 11.62 25.26 54.95
N CYS A 2 11.34 25.27 53.65
CA CYS A 2 12.09 25.94 52.58
C CYS A 2 13.55 25.54 52.34
N ARG A 3 13.72 24.35 51.73
CA ARG A 3 14.67 24.18 50.61
C ARG A 3 14.22 23.12 49.58
N HIS A 4 12.94 22.73 49.63
CA HIS A 4 12.20 22.04 48.56
C HIS A 4 11.56 23.04 47.56
N MET A 5 12.07 24.26 47.49
CA MET A 5 11.50 25.35 46.68
C MET A 5 12.55 26.00 45.76
N ARG A 6 13.45 25.16 45.24
CA ARG A 6 14.47 25.54 44.23
C ARG A 6 14.67 24.51 43.11
N LEU A 7 13.82 23.47 43.05
CA LEU A 7 13.82 22.49 41.95
C LEU A 7 12.48 22.45 41.18
N LEU A 8 11.60 23.42 41.43
CA LEU A 8 10.26 23.53 40.82
C LEU A 8 10.06 24.86 40.07
N LEU A 9 11.15 25.57 39.76
CA LEU A 9 11.13 26.82 38.99
C LEU A 9 12.16 26.82 37.84
N GLN A 10 12.34 25.64 37.22
CA GLN A 10 13.08 25.47 35.96
C GLN A 10 12.32 24.59 34.95
N LEU A 11 11.02 24.37 35.18
CA LEU A 11 10.13 23.55 34.33
C LEU A 11 8.90 24.30 33.80
N THR A 12 8.87 25.63 33.87
CA THR A 12 7.77 26.45 33.32
C THR A 12 8.26 27.54 32.37
N LEU A 13 9.38 27.30 31.69
CA LEU A 13 9.91 28.13 30.60
C LEU A 13 10.45 27.23 29.48
N SER A 14 9.61 26.32 28.98
CA SER A 14 9.83 25.64 27.69
C SER A 14 8.52 25.27 26.98
N SER A 15 7.40 25.88 27.39
CA SER A 15 6.06 25.62 26.82
C SER A 15 5.55 26.77 25.93
N ALA A 16 6.43 27.71 25.55
CA ALA A 16 6.06 28.89 24.76
C ALA A 16 7.05 29.21 23.61
N LEU A 17 7.91 28.26 23.23
CA LEU A 17 8.84 28.41 22.10
C LEU A 17 8.94 27.17 21.20
N LEU A 18 7.88 26.34 21.18
CA LEU A 18 7.66 25.28 20.18
C LEU A 18 6.24 25.36 19.58
N LEU A 19 5.69 26.57 19.52
CA LEU A 19 4.42 26.90 18.83
C LEU A 19 4.66 27.85 17.65
N GLY A 20 5.89 27.90 17.14
CA GLY A 20 6.31 28.81 16.08
C GLY A 20 7.26 28.15 15.10
N GLN A 21 6.93 26.92 14.64
CA GLN A 21 7.58 26.30 13.48
C GLN A 21 6.79 25.09 12.93
N PHE A 22 5.45 25.13 13.00
CA PHE A 22 4.58 24.27 12.19
C PHE A 22 3.37 25.10 11.79
N ALA A 23 3.64 26.17 11.06
CA ALA A 23 2.66 26.97 10.33
C ALA A 23 3.09 26.95 8.87
N LYS A 24 2.95 25.78 8.25
CA LYS A 24 2.87 25.58 6.80
C LYS A 24 2.19 24.24 6.50
N ALA A 25 1.04 24.02 7.13
CA ALA A 25 -0.10 23.45 6.43
C ALA A 25 -1.08 24.61 6.31
N GLN A 26 -0.68 25.63 5.55
CA GLN A 26 -1.71 26.38 4.85
C GLN A 26 -2.36 25.34 3.95
N THR A 27 -3.68 25.27 4.00
CA THR A 27 -4.46 25.03 2.80
C THR A 27 -3.77 25.76 1.64
N GLU A 28 -2.95 25.05 0.88
CA GLU A 28 -2.76 25.38 -0.51
C GLU A 28 -4.16 25.01 -1.11
N GLU A 29 -5.11 25.89 -1.44
CA GLU A 29 -5.02 27.21 -2.08
C GLU A 29 -3.62 27.46 -2.63
N GLU A 30 -3.12 26.47 -3.36
CA GLU A 30 -2.23 26.76 -4.44
C GLU A 30 -3.03 27.72 -5.31
N THR A 31 -2.55 28.96 -5.34
CA THR A 31 -2.84 29.95 -6.35
C THR A 31 -2.39 29.38 -7.70
N ASP A 32 -3.01 28.30 -8.16
CA ASP A 32 -3.08 27.94 -9.55
C ASP A 32 -4.11 28.92 -10.11
N GLN A 33 -3.71 30.19 -10.29
CA GLN A 33 -4.42 30.99 -11.27
C GLN A 33 -4.33 30.17 -12.55
N PRO A 34 -5.45 29.62 -13.04
CA PRO A 34 -5.40 28.70 -14.15
C PRO A 34 -4.62 29.39 -15.26
N GLU A 35 -3.62 28.71 -15.83
CA GLU A 35 -2.86 29.27 -16.94
C GLU A 35 -3.85 29.49 -18.09
N LEU A 36 -4.35 30.73 -18.19
CA LEU A 36 -5.43 31.09 -19.08
C LEU A 36 -4.85 31.09 -20.49
N VAL A 37 -5.41 30.25 -21.34
CA VAL A 37 -4.99 30.21 -22.74
C VAL A 37 -5.58 31.40 -23.47
N GLU A 38 -4.77 32.08 -24.28
CA GLU A 38 -5.27 33.14 -25.14
C GLU A 38 -5.91 32.56 -26.39
N PHE A 39 -7.12 33.05 -26.72
CA PHE A 39 -7.78 32.72 -27.98
C PHE A 39 -7.32 33.67 -29.09
N PRO A 40 -7.26 33.20 -30.35
CA PRO A 40 -6.93 34.07 -31.47
C PRO A 40 -8.00 35.15 -31.66
N VAL A 41 -7.56 36.36 -32.03
CA VAL A 41 -8.40 37.55 -32.28
C VAL A 41 -9.50 37.29 -33.31
N SER A 42 -9.35 36.27 -34.17
CA SER A 42 -10.38 35.83 -35.11
C SER A 42 -11.68 35.36 -34.43
N LEU A 43 -11.63 35.01 -33.15
CA LEU A 43 -12.77 34.54 -32.36
C LEU A 43 -13.52 35.66 -31.62
N ASP A 44 -12.99 36.88 -31.55
CA ASP A 44 -13.58 37.98 -30.74
C ASP A 44 -15.07 38.22 -31.02
N SER A 45 -15.47 38.18 -32.29
CA SER A 45 -16.87 38.36 -32.68
C SER A 45 -17.78 37.22 -32.20
N ARG A 46 -17.25 36.00 -32.11
CA ARG A 46 -17.97 34.82 -31.64
C ARG A 46 -18.02 34.71 -30.12
N LEU A 47 -17.00 35.23 -29.45
CA LEU A 47 -16.91 35.27 -27.99
C LEU A 47 -17.61 36.50 -27.38
N SER A 48 -18.07 37.43 -28.22
CA SER A 48 -18.63 38.73 -27.80
C SER A 48 -19.86 38.69 -26.89
N LEU A 49 -20.58 37.56 -26.86
CA LEU A 49 -21.76 37.38 -26.00
C LEU A 49 -21.45 36.70 -24.66
N LEU A 50 -20.22 36.25 -24.45
CA LEU A 50 -19.79 35.62 -23.20
C LEU A 50 -19.51 36.67 -22.12
N THR A 51 -19.86 36.33 -20.89
CA THR A 51 -19.43 37.06 -19.69
C THR A 51 -17.96 36.79 -19.39
N GLU A 52 -17.34 37.61 -18.54
CA GLU A 52 -15.94 37.39 -18.12
C GLU A 52 -15.74 36.02 -17.46
N GLU A 53 -16.70 35.56 -16.66
CA GLU A 53 -16.66 34.24 -16.01
C GLU A 53 -16.70 33.09 -17.04
N GLU A 54 -17.50 33.24 -18.10
CA GLU A 54 -17.57 32.26 -19.20
C GLU A 54 -16.32 32.25 -20.07
N LEU A 55 -15.70 33.43 -20.26
CA LEU A 55 -14.41 33.54 -20.94
C LEU A 55 -13.31 32.89 -20.11
N GLU A 56 -13.27 33.15 -18.80
CA GLU A 56 -12.33 32.51 -17.88
C GLU A 56 -12.51 30.98 -17.87
N PHE A 57 -13.76 30.50 -17.84
CA PHE A 57 -14.07 29.07 -17.94
C PHE A 57 -13.48 28.45 -19.20
N LEU A 58 -13.71 29.06 -20.38
CA LEU A 58 -13.20 28.59 -21.66
C LEU A 58 -11.68 28.62 -21.76
N ARG A 59 -11.06 29.66 -21.18
CA ARG A 59 -9.62 29.85 -21.20
C ARG A 59 -8.89 28.95 -20.20
N THR A 60 -9.59 28.28 -19.31
CA THR A 60 -9.01 27.33 -18.36
C THR A 60 -8.98 25.91 -18.97
N PRO A 61 -7.83 25.35 -19.34
CA PRO A 61 -7.76 24.04 -20.04
C PRO A 61 -8.43 22.89 -19.27
N ARG A 62 -8.32 22.90 -17.94
CA ARG A 62 -8.93 21.86 -17.08
C ARG A 62 -10.45 21.77 -17.25
N ASN A 63 -11.11 22.88 -17.56
CA ASN A 63 -12.56 22.95 -17.74
C ASN A 63 -13.01 22.41 -19.11
N THR A 64 -12.18 22.54 -20.13
CA THR A 64 -12.54 22.25 -21.53
C THR A 64 -12.00 20.91 -22.05
N ARG A 65 -11.02 20.28 -21.36
CA ARG A 65 -10.39 19.01 -21.75
C ARG A 65 -11.32 17.82 -22.01
N SER A 66 -12.53 17.84 -21.46
CA SER A 66 -13.54 16.79 -21.69
C SER A 66 -14.37 17.00 -22.96
N TYR A 67 -14.21 18.17 -23.60
CA TYR A 67 -14.96 18.57 -24.79
C TYR A 67 -14.05 18.81 -26.00
N ALA A 68 -12.75 19.03 -25.77
CA ALA A 68 -11.70 19.11 -26.77
C ALA A 68 -10.38 18.52 -26.25
N GLU A 69 -9.68 17.77 -27.10
CA GLU A 69 -8.38 17.14 -26.81
C GLU A 69 -7.27 18.19 -26.59
N ASP A 70 -7.32 19.29 -27.34
CA ASP A 70 -6.39 20.40 -27.26
C ASP A 70 -7.06 21.74 -27.60
N LEU A 71 -6.28 22.84 -27.49
CA LEU A 71 -6.75 24.19 -27.80
C LEU A 71 -7.17 24.33 -29.27
N ASP A 72 -6.46 23.70 -30.20
CA ASP A 72 -6.71 23.84 -31.63
C ASP A 72 -8.07 23.23 -31.98
N GLN A 73 -8.39 22.07 -31.43
CA GLN A 73 -9.71 21.45 -31.57
C GLN A 73 -10.80 22.33 -30.92
N LEU A 74 -10.54 22.91 -29.75
CA LEU A 74 -11.50 23.83 -29.10
C LEU A 74 -11.75 25.08 -29.97
N VAL A 75 -10.69 25.67 -30.53
CA VAL A 75 -10.77 26.79 -31.47
C VAL A 75 -11.57 26.41 -32.71
N GLU A 76 -11.28 25.27 -33.33
CA GLU A 76 -11.99 24.78 -34.51
C GLU A 76 -13.49 24.57 -34.23
N GLN A 77 -13.83 24.08 -33.03
CA GLN A 77 -15.21 23.96 -32.59
C GLN A 77 -15.87 25.35 -32.48
N ILE A 78 -15.22 26.33 -31.85
CA ILE A 78 -15.76 27.69 -31.73
C ILE A 78 -15.91 28.35 -33.11
N GLU A 79 -14.95 28.19 -34.02
CA GLU A 79 -14.99 28.80 -35.36
C GLU A 79 -16.19 28.38 -36.21
N LYS A 80 -16.64 27.13 -36.04
CA LYS A 80 -17.79 26.54 -36.73
C LYS A 80 -19.15 27.03 -36.23
N ARG A 81 -19.18 27.83 -35.15
CA ARG A 81 -20.40 28.29 -34.48
C ARG A 81 -20.58 29.80 -34.61
N SER A 82 -21.82 30.26 -34.63
CA SER A 82 -22.20 31.66 -34.44
C SER A 82 -22.05 32.09 -32.98
N ALA A 83 -22.08 33.40 -32.69
CA ALA A 83 -21.90 33.89 -31.32
C ALA A 83 -22.96 33.35 -30.34
N ASP A 84 -24.22 33.23 -30.78
CA ASP A 84 -25.31 32.65 -29.98
C ASP A 84 -25.09 31.15 -29.71
N GLU A 85 -24.61 30.42 -30.71
CA GLU A 85 -24.29 28.98 -30.57
C GLU A 85 -23.08 28.77 -29.65
N VAL A 86 -22.09 29.66 -29.67
CA VAL A 86 -20.96 29.63 -28.74
C VAL A 86 -21.43 29.91 -27.33
N LYS A 87 -22.28 30.92 -27.12
CA LYS A 87 -22.89 31.22 -25.83
C LYS A 87 -23.63 30.01 -25.24
N ALA A 88 -24.54 29.42 -26.02
CA ALA A 88 -25.26 28.22 -25.59
C ALA A 88 -24.33 27.02 -25.34
N TYR A 89 -23.27 26.87 -26.13
CA TYR A 89 -22.29 25.80 -25.95
C TYR A 89 -21.50 25.95 -24.65
N VAL A 90 -21.06 27.16 -24.30
CA VAL A 90 -20.36 27.44 -23.05
C VAL A 90 -21.28 27.29 -21.84
N GLU A 91 -22.50 27.82 -21.91
CA GLU A 91 -23.51 27.63 -20.86
C GLU A 91 -23.79 26.13 -20.62
N ALA A 92 -23.85 25.33 -21.68
CA ALA A 92 -24.01 23.89 -21.56
C ALA A 92 -22.79 23.21 -20.91
N MET A 93 -21.56 23.61 -21.28
CA MET A 93 -20.33 23.07 -20.65
C MET A 93 -20.24 23.41 -19.17
N ILE A 94 -20.57 24.65 -18.80
CA ILE A 94 -20.65 25.11 -17.41
C ILE A 94 -21.74 24.34 -16.66
N TRP A 95 -22.93 24.22 -17.24
CA TRP A 95 -24.01 23.45 -16.65
C TRP A 95 -23.60 22.00 -16.39
N VAL A 96 -22.95 21.33 -17.35
CA VAL A 96 -22.42 19.97 -17.14
C VAL A 96 -21.37 19.93 -16.04
N ARG A 97 -20.42 20.88 -15.99
CA ARG A 97 -19.45 21.00 -14.88
C ARG A 97 -20.19 21.09 -13.54
N ASP A 98 -21.15 22.00 -13.45
CA ASP A 98 -21.88 22.25 -12.22
C ASP A 98 -22.69 21.03 -11.79
N GLN A 99 -23.28 20.29 -12.73
CA GLN A 99 -23.97 19.02 -12.44
C GLN A 99 -23.03 17.89 -11.98
N ARG A 100 -21.73 17.95 -12.29
CA ARG A 100 -20.74 16.96 -11.84
C ARG A 100 -20.24 17.23 -10.43
N GLY A 101 -20.20 18.50 -10.02
CA GLY A 101 -19.78 18.90 -8.68
C GLY A 101 -20.85 18.58 -7.64
N PHE A 102 -20.41 18.44 -6.38
CA PHE A 102 -21.31 18.35 -5.23
C PHE A 102 -22.11 19.64 -5.08
N GLN A 103 -23.44 19.53 -4.95
CA GLN A 103 -24.33 20.67 -4.74
C GLN A 103 -25.05 20.56 -3.39
N GLU A 104 -24.70 21.44 -2.44
CA GLU A 104 -25.34 21.49 -1.14
C GLU A 104 -26.87 21.66 -1.27
N GLY A 105 -27.64 20.82 -0.58
CA GLY A 105 -29.10 20.82 -0.60
C GLY A 105 -29.74 20.03 -1.75
N LYS A 106 -28.99 19.69 -2.81
CA LYS A 106 -29.40 18.74 -3.85
C LYS A 106 -28.81 17.36 -3.58
N ASP A 107 -27.51 17.31 -3.36
CA ASP A 107 -26.75 16.09 -3.15
C ASP A 107 -26.54 15.88 -1.64
N LEU A 108 -26.69 14.63 -1.20
CA LEU A 108 -26.31 14.23 0.16
C LEU A 108 -24.83 13.86 0.14
N ASP A 109 -24.05 14.49 1.02
CA ASP A 109 -22.61 14.22 1.18
C ASP A 109 -22.37 12.81 1.72
N HIS A 110 -23.27 12.33 2.58
CA HIS A 110 -23.32 10.95 3.03
C HIS A 110 -24.74 10.55 3.49
N ILE A 111 -25.01 9.24 3.49
CA ILE A 111 -26.14 8.70 4.25
C ILE A 111 -25.64 8.51 5.69
N PRO A 112 -26.23 9.16 6.71
CA PRO A 112 -25.76 9.03 8.08
C PRO A 112 -25.94 7.60 8.57
N LEU A 113 -24.94 7.09 9.29
CA LEU A 113 -25.03 5.80 9.94
C LEU A 113 -26.05 5.87 11.08
N ASN A 114 -26.79 4.79 11.29
CA ASN A 114 -27.68 4.65 12.44
C ASN A 114 -26.86 4.45 13.73
N THR A 115 -26.47 5.54 14.40
CA THR A 115 -25.67 5.51 15.64
C THR A 115 -26.47 5.17 16.89
N ASP A 116 -27.81 5.12 16.80
CA ASP A 116 -28.69 4.76 17.91
C ASP A 116 -28.84 3.23 18.08
N THR A 117 -28.44 2.44 17.07
CA THR A 117 -28.51 0.97 17.17
C THR A 117 -27.47 0.43 18.17
N PRO A 118 -27.85 -0.50 19.06
CA PRO A 118 -26.88 -1.14 19.96
C PRO A 118 -25.85 -1.99 19.21
N GLU A 119 -26.13 -2.33 17.94
CA GLU A 119 -25.26 -3.15 17.08
C GLU A 119 -24.19 -2.34 16.34
N PHE A 120 -24.10 -1.02 16.53
CA PHE A 120 -23.25 -0.15 15.71
C PHE A 120 -21.80 -0.68 15.62
N ASN A 121 -21.21 -1.03 16.76
CA ASN A 121 -19.83 -1.56 16.82
C ASN A 121 -19.75 -3.09 16.93
N ALA A 122 -20.87 -3.83 16.82
CA ALA A 122 -20.92 -5.25 17.13
C ALA A 122 -19.90 -6.10 16.34
N TRP A 123 -19.59 -5.71 15.10
CA TRP A 123 -18.64 -6.39 14.23
C TRP A 123 -17.20 -6.44 14.78
N LYS A 124 -16.77 -5.45 15.58
CA LYS A 124 -15.41 -5.39 16.16
C LYS A 124 -15.35 -5.59 17.68
N VAL A 125 -16.49 -5.90 18.33
CA VAL A 125 -16.50 -6.15 19.77
C VAL A 125 -15.75 -7.45 20.05
N ARG A 126 -14.64 -7.34 20.79
CA ARG A 126 -13.88 -8.50 21.25
C ARG A 126 -14.68 -9.28 22.28
N ARG A 127 -14.66 -10.61 22.18
CA ARG A 127 -15.20 -11.51 23.20
C ARG A 127 -14.42 -11.31 24.52
N PRO A 128 -15.09 -11.11 25.67
CA PRO A 128 -14.39 -10.99 26.95
C PRO A 128 -13.63 -12.27 27.30
N ARG A 129 -12.36 -12.16 27.72
CA ARG A 129 -11.54 -13.33 28.10
C ARG A 129 -12.16 -14.16 29.24
N SER A 130 -12.99 -13.54 30.09
CA SER A 130 -13.72 -14.25 31.15
C SER A 130 -14.72 -15.28 30.63
N PHE A 131 -15.03 -15.29 29.33
CA PHE A 131 -15.91 -16.27 28.69
C PHE A 131 -15.14 -17.43 28.06
N ASP A 132 -13.81 -17.40 28.12
CA ASP A 132 -12.95 -18.43 27.56
C ASP A 132 -12.42 -19.34 28.68
N PRO A 133 -12.08 -20.61 28.39
CA PRO A 133 -11.41 -21.47 29.35
C PRO A 133 -10.10 -20.84 29.84
N GLU A 134 -9.81 -20.97 31.13
CA GLU A 134 -8.53 -20.51 31.69
C GLU A 134 -7.36 -21.21 31.00
N ARG A 135 -6.36 -20.43 30.60
CA ARG A 135 -5.10 -20.90 30.04
C ARG A 135 -4.00 -19.89 30.30
N GLU A 136 -2.76 -20.36 30.36
CA GLU A 136 -1.60 -19.48 30.32
C GLU A 136 -1.49 -18.80 28.94
N PRO A 137 -0.99 -17.55 28.89
CA PRO A 137 -0.65 -16.90 27.64
C PRO A 137 0.40 -17.69 26.84
N GLY A 138 0.23 -17.70 25.52
CA GLY A 138 1.19 -18.29 24.59
C GLY A 138 0.52 -18.91 23.34
N PRO A 139 1.32 -19.24 22.31
CA PRO A 139 0.80 -19.82 21.08
C PRO A 139 0.18 -21.21 21.28
N ILE A 140 -0.92 -21.47 20.57
CA ILE A 140 -1.71 -22.70 20.65
C ILE A 140 -1.49 -23.52 19.38
N SER A 141 -0.96 -24.74 19.53
CA SER A 141 -0.86 -25.66 18.40
C SER A 141 -2.23 -26.26 18.07
N LEU A 142 -2.71 -26.03 16.85
CA LEU A 142 -3.94 -26.63 16.33
C LEU A 142 -3.69 -27.97 15.59
N GLY A 143 -2.43 -28.41 15.52
CA GLY A 143 -2.03 -29.63 14.83
C GLY A 143 -2.51 -30.87 15.59
N ARG A 144 -3.33 -31.70 14.93
CA ARG A 144 -3.67 -33.03 15.46
C ARG A 144 -2.55 -34.05 15.23
N TYR A 145 -1.84 -33.93 14.12
CA TYR A 145 -0.82 -34.87 13.69
C TYR A 145 0.57 -34.25 13.78
N MET A 146 1.58 -35.10 14.02
CA MET A 146 2.97 -34.66 13.98
C MET A 146 3.31 -34.01 12.63
N ARG A 147 4.12 -32.95 12.66
CA ARG A 147 4.54 -32.18 11.49
C ARG A 147 3.40 -31.43 10.76
N GLY A 148 2.25 -31.23 11.39
CA GLY A 148 1.15 -30.42 10.83
C GLY A 148 0.45 -31.05 9.60
N ASN A 149 0.71 -32.33 9.31
CA ASN A 149 0.07 -33.02 8.19
C ASN A 149 -1.42 -33.27 8.49
N GLY A 150 -2.28 -32.40 7.97
CA GLY A 150 -3.71 -32.38 8.27
C GLY A 150 -4.02 -31.69 9.61
N GLY A 151 -5.06 -30.85 9.63
CA GLY A 151 -5.39 -30.00 10.76
C GLY A 151 -6.24 -28.80 10.33
N ILE A 152 -6.45 -27.85 11.25
CA ILE A 152 -7.06 -26.56 10.90
C ILE A 152 -6.01 -25.77 10.11
N PRO A 153 -6.31 -25.31 8.88
CA PRO A 153 -5.35 -24.57 8.06
C PRO A 153 -5.08 -23.20 8.68
N THR A 154 -3.81 -22.92 8.94
CA THR A 154 -3.28 -21.63 9.40
C THR A 154 -2.20 -21.15 8.44
N PHE A 155 -1.90 -19.86 8.44
CA PHE A 155 -0.78 -19.32 7.69
C PHE A 155 0.51 -20.05 8.07
N ALA A 156 1.27 -20.46 7.05
CA ALA A 156 2.52 -21.22 7.22
C ALA A 156 2.40 -22.54 8.02
N GLY A 157 1.17 -23.02 8.33
CA GLY A 157 0.95 -24.12 9.27
C GLY A 157 1.36 -23.80 10.70
N ALA A 158 1.42 -22.50 11.05
CA ALA A 158 1.88 -22.01 12.34
C ALA A 158 0.86 -22.26 13.48
N PRO A 159 1.30 -22.30 14.75
CA PRO A 159 0.42 -22.17 15.91
C PRO A 159 -0.40 -20.87 15.86
N VAL A 160 -1.51 -20.83 16.59
CA VAL A 160 -2.34 -19.62 16.68
C VAL A 160 -2.04 -18.81 17.94
N ALA A 161 -2.05 -17.49 17.81
CA ALA A 161 -2.10 -16.56 18.94
C ALA A 161 -3.42 -15.78 18.87
N LEU A 162 -4.01 -15.44 20.01
CA LEU A 162 -5.33 -14.80 20.05
C LEU A 162 -5.30 -13.40 20.67
N THR A 163 -4.19 -13.06 21.34
CA THR A 163 -4.04 -11.82 22.09
C THR A 163 -2.58 -11.33 22.08
N PRO A 164 -2.34 -10.05 22.40
CA PRO A 164 -0.97 -9.53 22.54
C PRO A 164 -0.17 -10.27 23.62
N GLU A 165 -0.80 -10.73 24.71
CA GLU A 165 -0.09 -11.51 25.74
C GLU A 165 0.40 -12.85 25.21
N ASP A 166 -0.29 -13.44 24.23
CA ASP A 166 0.19 -14.67 23.57
C ASP A 166 1.41 -14.41 22.70
N LEU A 167 1.44 -13.26 22.01
CA LEU A 167 2.59 -12.84 21.21
C LEU A 167 3.82 -12.60 22.09
N ILE A 168 3.64 -11.88 23.20
CA ILE A 168 4.70 -11.59 24.17
C ILE A 168 5.21 -12.88 24.83
N ALA A 169 4.31 -13.71 25.36
CA ALA A 169 4.69 -14.95 26.04
C ALA A 169 5.31 -15.98 25.09
N GLY A 170 4.94 -15.95 23.81
CA GLY A 170 5.51 -16.79 22.77
C GLY A 170 6.84 -16.29 22.19
N GLU A 171 7.32 -15.12 22.63
CA GLU A 171 8.48 -14.43 22.03
C GLU A 171 8.37 -14.40 20.50
N VAL A 172 7.19 -14.04 19.99
CA VAL A 172 6.84 -14.14 18.57
C VAL A 172 7.69 -13.17 17.74
N ASP A 173 8.40 -13.70 16.75
CA ASP A 173 9.16 -12.90 15.78
C ASP A 173 8.26 -12.39 14.65
N VAL A 174 7.34 -13.23 14.15
CA VAL A 174 6.44 -12.93 13.03
C VAL A 174 5.01 -13.35 13.34
N ALA A 175 4.07 -12.41 13.19
CA ALA A 175 2.65 -12.68 13.31
C ALA A 175 1.97 -12.48 11.95
N PHE A 176 1.50 -13.57 11.36
CA PHE A 176 0.61 -13.49 10.20
C PHE A 176 -0.79 -13.06 10.66
N VAL A 177 -1.41 -12.12 9.96
CA VAL A 177 -2.78 -11.70 10.22
C VAL A 177 -3.50 -11.46 8.90
N GLY A 178 -4.73 -11.95 8.76
CA GLY A 178 -5.53 -11.67 7.57
C GLY A 178 -6.32 -10.37 7.72
N ALA A 179 -6.44 -9.59 6.65
CA ALA A 179 -7.25 -8.38 6.59
C ALA A 179 -8.24 -8.49 5.42
N PRO A 180 -9.41 -9.14 5.58
CA PRO A 180 -10.30 -9.48 4.48
C PRO A 180 -11.17 -8.30 3.98
N LEU A 181 -10.59 -7.13 3.72
CA LEU A 181 -11.29 -5.95 3.19
C LEU A 181 -11.43 -6.01 1.67
N ASN A 182 -12.59 -5.65 1.12
CA ASN A 182 -12.86 -5.86 -0.31
C ASN A 182 -13.86 -4.84 -0.89
N MET A 183 -13.73 -3.60 -0.44
CA MET A 183 -14.61 -2.49 -0.79
C MET A 183 -13.87 -1.28 -1.35
N GLY A 184 -12.56 -1.18 -1.11
CA GLY A 184 -11.72 -0.08 -1.57
C GLY A 184 -11.39 -0.14 -3.06
N SER A 185 -11.43 -1.30 -3.70
CA SER A 185 -11.03 -1.42 -5.12
C SER A 185 -12.15 -1.25 -6.15
N GLY A 186 -13.41 -1.34 -5.73
CA GLY A 186 -14.55 -1.50 -6.64
C GLY A 186 -14.64 -2.87 -7.33
N TRP A 187 -13.59 -3.71 -7.23
CA TRP A 187 -13.54 -5.09 -7.73
C TRP A 187 -13.62 -6.06 -6.56
N ARG A 188 -14.65 -6.92 -6.54
CA ARG A 188 -14.87 -7.84 -5.42
C ARG A 188 -14.07 -9.14 -5.60
N GLY A 189 -13.49 -9.64 -4.52
CA GLY A 189 -12.88 -10.98 -4.40
C GLY A 189 -11.71 -11.04 -3.41
N ALA A 190 -11.04 -9.90 -3.17
CA ALA A 190 -9.81 -9.84 -2.38
C ALA A 190 -9.96 -10.27 -0.91
N GLN A 191 -11.18 -10.19 -0.35
CA GLN A 191 -11.50 -10.69 1.00
C GLN A 191 -11.24 -12.18 1.20
N HIS A 192 -11.19 -12.97 0.12
CA HIS A 192 -10.95 -14.42 0.19
C HIS A 192 -9.47 -14.79 0.03
N GLY A 193 -8.61 -13.82 -0.33
CA GLY A 193 -7.16 -13.98 -0.38
C GLY A 193 -6.56 -14.58 0.90
N PRO A 194 -6.89 -14.08 2.12
CA PRO A 194 -6.39 -14.65 3.38
C PRO A 194 -6.68 -16.15 3.51
N LEU A 195 -7.93 -16.56 3.25
CA LEU A 195 -8.34 -17.97 3.33
C LEU A 195 -7.63 -18.83 2.28
N ALA A 196 -7.52 -18.33 1.04
CA ALA A 196 -6.81 -19.03 -0.02
C ALA A 196 -5.34 -19.28 0.34
N LEU A 197 -4.67 -18.29 0.93
CA LEU A 197 -3.26 -18.42 1.33
C LEU A 197 -3.07 -19.35 2.54
N ARG A 198 -3.98 -19.35 3.52
CA ARG A 198 -3.96 -20.35 4.61
C ARG A 198 -4.07 -21.78 4.08
N THR A 199 -4.99 -22.00 3.14
CA THR A 199 -5.27 -23.34 2.60
C THR A 199 -4.26 -23.82 1.56
N MET A 200 -3.52 -22.90 0.92
CA MET A 200 -2.45 -23.24 -0.04
C MET A 200 -1.32 -24.04 0.60
N GLY A 201 -0.99 -23.78 1.88
CA GLY A 201 -0.02 -24.57 2.64
C GLY A 201 1.44 -24.47 2.14
N ARG A 202 1.79 -23.42 1.40
CA ARG A 202 3.11 -23.24 0.76
C ARG A 202 3.93 -22.03 1.24
N MET A 203 3.47 -21.36 2.29
CA MET A 203 4.14 -20.18 2.87
C MET A 203 5.31 -20.53 3.81
N SER A 204 5.62 -21.82 4.00
CA SER A 204 6.65 -22.32 4.93
C SER A 204 7.47 -23.46 4.31
N GLY A 205 8.40 -24.00 5.10
CA GLY A 205 9.29 -25.08 4.74
C GLY A 205 10.61 -24.61 4.14
N ASN A 206 11.51 -25.57 3.91
CA ASN A 206 12.86 -25.30 3.40
C ASN A 206 12.80 -24.49 2.10
N ASP A 207 13.58 -23.41 2.03
CA ASP A 207 13.89 -22.73 0.79
C ASP A 207 15.11 -23.39 0.15
N GLN A 208 14.94 -23.97 -1.04
CA GLN A 208 16.03 -24.72 -1.68
C GLN A 208 17.18 -23.81 -2.14
N TYR A 209 16.98 -22.51 -2.35
CA TYR A 209 18.04 -21.62 -2.80
C TYR A 209 19.01 -21.28 -1.67
N THR A 210 18.49 -21.13 -0.45
CA THR A 210 19.25 -20.68 0.73
C THR A 210 19.46 -21.77 1.78
N GLN A 211 18.72 -22.88 1.67
CA GLN A 211 18.61 -23.95 2.67
C GLN A 211 18.11 -23.46 4.04
N VAL A 212 17.45 -22.29 4.06
CA VAL A 212 16.84 -21.76 5.28
C VAL A 212 15.41 -22.26 5.38
N ASN A 213 15.08 -22.84 6.52
CA ASN A 213 13.70 -23.11 6.91
C ASN A 213 13.29 -22.11 7.99
N ALA A 214 12.52 -21.10 7.60
CA ALA A 214 12.14 -20.01 8.51
C ALA A 214 11.42 -20.49 9.78
N GLY A 215 10.56 -21.51 9.67
CA GLY A 215 9.85 -22.08 10.83
C GLY A 215 10.74 -22.85 11.81
N SER A 216 12.01 -23.09 11.48
CA SER A 216 13.01 -23.62 12.41
C SER A 216 13.87 -22.52 13.05
N VAL A 217 13.74 -21.28 12.60
CA VAL A 217 14.57 -20.13 12.99
C VAL A 217 13.76 -19.09 13.77
N LEU A 218 12.49 -18.90 13.39
CA LEU A 218 11.60 -17.86 13.90
C LEU A 218 10.42 -18.48 14.66
N ASN A 219 9.99 -17.80 15.72
CA ASN A 219 8.70 -18.02 16.37
C ASN A 219 7.61 -17.36 15.53
N ILE A 220 6.82 -18.16 14.83
CA ILE A 220 5.80 -17.70 13.87
C ILE A 220 4.42 -18.10 14.39
N VAL A 221 3.44 -17.20 14.27
CA VAL A 221 2.04 -17.48 14.59
C VAL A 221 1.08 -17.00 13.51
N ASP A 222 -0.09 -17.61 13.46
CA ASP A 222 -1.29 -17.07 12.82
C ASP A 222 -2.14 -16.36 13.88
N TYR A 223 -2.35 -15.06 13.70
CA TYR A 223 -3.08 -14.18 14.60
C TYR A 223 -4.54 -13.98 14.17
N GLY A 224 -5.05 -14.88 13.30
CA GLY A 224 -6.42 -14.85 12.83
C GLY A 224 -6.67 -13.77 11.78
N ASP A 225 -7.93 -13.36 11.65
CA ASP A 225 -8.34 -12.28 10.75
C ASP A 225 -8.78 -11.07 11.58
N ILE A 226 -8.40 -9.89 11.11
CA ILE A 226 -8.96 -8.61 11.58
C ILE A 226 -10.44 -8.59 11.18
N ALA A 227 -11.31 -8.22 12.12
CA ALA A 227 -12.71 -8.00 11.80
C ALA A 227 -12.85 -6.80 10.86
N ILE A 228 -13.69 -6.91 9.84
CA ILE A 228 -13.92 -5.85 8.84
C ILE A 228 -15.40 -5.50 8.84
N ASP A 229 -15.71 -4.21 8.70
CA ASP A 229 -17.06 -3.79 8.33
C ASP A 229 -17.22 -3.96 6.81
N ASN A 230 -17.87 -5.07 6.43
CA ASN A 230 -18.05 -5.44 5.02
C ASN A 230 -18.97 -4.49 4.23
N ASP A 231 -19.58 -3.50 4.89
CA ASP A 231 -20.38 -2.46 4.27
C ASP A 231 -19.71 -1.08 4.32
N SER A 232 -18.53 -0.94 4.95
CA SER A 232 -17.79 0.32 4.97
C SER A 232 -16.28 0.15 5.14
N THR A 233 -15.57 0.53 4.08
CA THR A 233 -14.12 0.72 4.07
C THR A 233 -13.67 1.68 5.17
N GLU A 234 -14.32 2.83 5.28
CA GLU A 234 -13.94 3.93 6.17
C GLU A 234 -14.03 3.53 7.65
N ARG A 235 -15.04 2.75 8.01
CA ARG A 235 -15.21 2.25 9.39
C ARG A 235 -14.19 1.18 9.75
N SER A 236 -13.65 0.49 8.75
CA SER A 236 -12.68 -0.59 8.92
C SER A 236 -11.26 -0.07 9.17
N MET A 237 -10.88 1.05 8.54
CA MET A 237 -9.51 1.58 8.57
C MET A 237 -8.93 1.74 9.98
N GLU A 238 -9.66 2.42 10.87
CA GLU A 238 -9.17 2.63 12.23
C GLU A 238 -8.99 1.32 13.00
N HIS A 239 -9.90 0.36 12.81
CA HIS A 239 -9.79 -0.93 13.50
C HIS A 239 -8.63 -1.78 12.96
N VAL A 240 -8.39 -1.74 11.64
CA VAL A 240 -7.20 -2.36 11.04
C VAL A 240 -5.93 -1.74 11.62
N ARG A 241 -5.85 -0.40 11.68
CA ARG A 241 -4.72 0.33 12.27
C ARG A 241 -4.49 -0.08 13.73
N GLU A 242 -5.55 -0.17 14.54
CA GLU A 242 -5.48 -0.62 15.94
C GLU A 242 -4.88 -2.03 16.07
N VAL A 243 -5.34 -2.99 15.25
CA VAL A 243 -4.91 -4.39 15.33
C VAL A 243 -3.51 -4.60 14.78
N VAL A 244 -3.12 -3.89 13.72
CA VAL A 244 -1.73 -3.92 13.23
C VAL A 244 -0.81 -3.29 14.28
N ARG A 245 -1.21 -2.17 14.89
CA ARG A 245 -0.42 -1.49 15.92
C ARG A 245 -0.15 -2.39 17.12
N GLU A 246 -1.17 -3.11 17.62
CA GLU A 246 -0.96 -3.99 18.78
C GLU A 246 0.07 -5.11 18.50
N ILE A 247 0.14 -5.62 17.26
CA ILE A 247 1.16 -6.61 16.87
C ILE A 247 2.55 -5.98 16.90
N VAL A 248 2.70 -4.80 16.30
CA VAL A 248 3.99 -4.09 16.24
C VAL A 248 4.47 -3.70 17.64
N GLU A 249 3.56 -3.30 18.54
CA GLU A 249 3.86 -2.95 19.94
C GLU A 249 4.45 -4.13 20.74
N THR A 250 4.16 -5.39 20.37
CA THR A 250 4.79 -6.55 21.02
C THR A 250 6.22 -6.82 20.53
N GLY A 251 6.68 -6.11 19.50
CA GLY A 251 7.95 -6.34 18.82
C GLY A 251 7.90 -7.40 17.72
N ALA A 252 6.74 -7.99 17.46
CA ALA A 252 6.56 -8.93 16.35
C ALA A 252 6.44 -8.17 15.02
N ILE A 253 6.93 -8.79 13.94
CA ILE A 253 6.78 -8.25 12.59
C ILE A 253 5.40 -8.69 12.05
N PRO A 254 4.47 -7.75 11.75
CA PRO A 254 3.19 -8.10 11.16
C PRO A 254 3.38 -8.51 9.69
N PHE A 255 2.86 -9.68 9.34
CA PHE A 255 2.67 -10.13 7.96
C PHE A 255 1.17 -10.07 7.66
N ILE A 256 0.72 -8.95 7.09
CA ILE A 256 -0.68 -8.71 6.78
C ILE A 256 -1.01 -9.34 5.44
N ILE A 257 -2.00 -10.23 5.41
CA ILE A 257 -2.41 -10.91 4.18
C ILE A 257 -3.80 -10.46 3.78
N GLY A 258 -3.91 -10.06 2.52
CA GLY A 258 -5.16 -9.95 1.78
C GLY A 258 -5.88 -8.63 1.94
N GLY A 259 -7.07 -8.65 1.35
CA GLY A 259 -7.87 -7.49 1.06
C GLY A 259 -7.34 -6.66 -0.11
N ASP A 260 -8.07 -5.60 -0.46
CA ASP A 260 -7.64 -4.62 -1.46
C ASP A 260 -6.57 -3.65 -0.90
N HIS A 261 -5.88 -2.94 -1.79
CA HIS A 261 -4.71 -2.12 -1.41
C HIS A 261 -5.06 -0.88 -0.56
N SER A 262 -6.35 -0.59 -0.30
CA SER A 262 -6.71 0.46 0.66
C SER A 262 -6.19 0.19 2.07
N LEU A 263 -5.80 -1.06 2.35
CA LEU A 263 -5.14 -1.49 3.58
C LEU A 263 -3.73 -0.95 3.77
N GLU A 264 -3.02 -0.51 2.73
CA GLU A 264 -1.69 0.08 2.92
C GLU A 264 -1.76 1.30 3.86
N TYR A 265 -2.83 2.11 3.75
CA TYR A 265 -3.05 3.27 4.61
C TYR A 265 -3.03 2.90 6.11
N PRO A 266 -3.96 2.08 6.64
CA PRO A 266 -3.95 1.75 8.07
C PRO A 266 -2.74 0.92 8.49
N ASN A 267 -2.17 0.09 7.59
CA ASN A 267 -0.98 -0.71 7.89
C ASN A 267 0.24 0.19 8.13
N VAL A 268 0.57 1.06 7.17
CA VAL A 268 1.71 1.99 7.29
C VAL A 268 1.48 2.95 8.45
N ALA A 269 0.27 3.49 8.62
CA ALA A 269 -0.08 4.37 9.72
C ALA A 269 0.16 3.71 11.10
N ALA A 270 -0.18 2.43 11.26
CA ALA A 270 0.06 1.68 12.49
C ALA A 270 1.55 1.51 12.81
N LEU A 271 2.39 1.26 11.79
CA LEU A 271 3.84 1.21 11.99
C LEU A 271 4.41 2.58 12.35
N VAL A 272 3.91 3.65 11.71
CA VAL A 272 4.31 5.04 12.02
C VAL A 272 3.90 5.42 13.45
N ASP A 273 2.75 4.97 13.95
CA ASP A 273 2.33 5.21 15.35
C ASP A 273 3.36 4.68 16.36
N VAL A 274 4.01 3.55 16.06
CA VAL A 274 5.00 2.93 16.95
C VAL A 274 6.40 3.49 16.73
N PHE A 275 6.81 3.65 15.46
CA PHE A 275 8.19 4.02 15.13
C PHE A 275 8.42 5.53 14.98
N GLY A 276 7.37 6.31 14.81
CA GLY A 276 7.41 7.75 14.59
C GLY A 276 7.60 8.16 13.12
N VAL A 277 7.08 9.34 12.79
CA VAL A 277 7.20 9.97 11.47
C VAL A 277 8.67 10.12 11.07
N GLY A 278 9.00 9.79 9.83
CA GLY A 278 10.36 9.88 9.28
C GLY A 278 11.28 8.69 9.60
N ASN A 279 10.82 7.70 10.36
CA ASN A 279 11.61 6.51 10.74
C ASN A 279 11.26 5.22 9.97
N LEU A 280 10.30 5.28 9.03
CA LEU A 280 9.79 4.12 8.30
C LEU A 280 9.83 4.37 6.78
N GLY A 281 10.62 3.60 6.04
CA GLY A 281 10.61 3.62 4.58
C GLY A 281 9.62 2.58 4.06
N VAL A 282 9.01 2.83 2.90
CA VAL A 282 8.05 1.92 2.26
C VAL A 282 8.55 1.54 0.87
N ILE A 283 8.56 0.25 0.58
CA ILE A 283 8.70 -0.26 -0.79
C ILE A 283 7.36 -0.76 -1.24
N HIS A 284 6.86 -0.15 -2.29
CA HIS A 284 5.55 -0.39 -2.86
C HIS A 284 5.71 -1.08 -4.21
N PHE A 285 5.49 -2.40 -4.23
CA PHE A 285 5.49 -3.20 -5.45
C PHE A 285 4.08 -3.20 -6.04
N ASP A 286 3.89 -2.55 -7.19
CA ASP A 286 2.57 -2.34 -7.77
C ASP A 286 2.65 -1.94 -9.25
N ALA A 287 1.62 -2.25 -10.04
CA ALA A 287 1.44 -1.70 -11.38
C ALA A 287 0.99 -0.23 -11.39
N HIS A 288 0.34 0.20 -10.32
CA HIS A 288 -0.27 1.50 -10.05
C HIS A 288 0.56 2.29 -9.04
N TYR A 289 0.39 3.61 -9.04
CA TYR A 289 1.15 4.51 -8.18
C TYR A 289 0.41 4.84 -6.89
N ASP A 290 -0.90 4.60 -6.79
CA ASP A 290 -1.71 4.68 -5.56
C ASP A 290 -1.62 5.98 -4.75
N VAL A 291 -1.22 7.05 -5.44
CA VAL A 291 -1.20 8.43 -4.95
C VAL A 291 -2.30 9.27 -5.61
N GLY A 292 -3.43 8.64 -5.95
CA GLY A 292 -4.57 9.29 -6.60
C GLY A 292 -5.13 10.44 -5.76
N ARG A 293 -5.29 11.62 -6.38
CA ARG A 293 -5.87 12.82 -5.77
C ARG A 293 -7.22 13.18 -6.38
N ASP A 294 -7.91 14.14 -5.77
CA ASP A 294 -9.18 14.70 -6.25
C ASP A 294 -10.28 13.64 -6.48
N ARG A 295 -10.23 12.55 -5.70
CA ARG A 295 -11.19 11.44 -5.79
C ARG A 295 -12.41 11.74 -4.93
N ALA A 296 -13.57 11.26 -5.36
CA ALA A 296 -14.81 11.40 -4.59
C ALA A 296 -14.76 10.56 -3.30
N HIS A 297 -14.10 9.41 -3.34
CA HIS A 297 -13.81 8.60 -2.16
C HIS A 297 -12.39 8.90 -1.69
N LEU A 298 -12.25 9.29 -0.42
CA LEU A 298 -10.95 9.63 0.19
C LEU A 298 -10.21 8.39 0.72
N ILE A 299 -10.88 7.24 0.73
CA ILE A 299 -10.34 5.95 1.14
C ILE A 299 -10.78 4.94 0.08
N ASP A 300 -9.86 4.60 -0.81
CA ASP A 300 -10.00 3.56 -1.82
C ASP A 300 -8.60 2.99 -2.14
N HIS A 301 -8.54 1.91 -2.90
CA HIS A 301 -7.28 1.20 -3.13
C HIS A 301 -6.27 2.00 -3.96
N GLY A 302 -6.69 3.02 -4.72
CA GLY A 302 -5.82 3.81 -5.58
C GLY A 302 -5.40 5.15 -4.97
N ALA A 303 -5.64 5.36 -3.68
CA ALA A 303 -5.21 6.54 -2.94
C ALA A 303 -4.64 6.32 -1.51
N PRO A 304 -4.24 5.09 -1.06
CA PRO A 304 -3.74 4.90 0.29
C PRO A 304 -2.48 5.74 0.57
N ILE A 305 -1.55 5.83 -0.40
CA ILE A 305 -0.33 6.61 -0.27
C ILE A 305 -0.65 8.10 -0.17
N TYR A 306 -1.59 8.59 -0.98
CA TYR A 306 -2.01 9.99 -0.89
C TYR A 306 -2.60 10.32 0.47
N ARG A 307 -3.40 9.41 1.06
CA ARG A 307 -3.94 9.60 2.40
C ARG A 307 -2.83 9.74 3.46
N LEU A 308 -1.83 8.87 3.40
CA LEU A 308 -0.67 8.91 4.32
C LEU A 308 0.11 10.22 4.22
N LEU A 309 0.36 10.69 2.99
CA LEU A 309 1.01 11.99 2.74
C LEU A 309 0.18 13.16 3.29
N ASN A 310 -1.12 13.16 2.99
CA ASN A 310 -2.02 14.25 3.38
C ASN A 310 -2.17 14.36 4.91
N GLU A 311 -2.05 13.26 5.64
CA GLU A 311 -2.01 13.26 7.11
C GLU A 311 -0.63 13.57 7.71
N GLY A 312 0.42 13.71 6.88
CA GLY A 312 1.79 13.97 7.33
C GLY A 312 2.41 12.79 8.08
N LEU A 313 1.91 11.57 7.87
CA LEU A 313 2.46 10.35 8.49
C LEU A 313 3.76 9.91 7.81
N ILE A 314 3.91 10.25 6.53
CA ILE A 314 5.04 9.91 5.68
C ILE A 314 5.23 11.00 4.60
N THR A 315 6.41 11.02 3.96
CA THR A 315 6.72 11.91 2.83
C THR A 315 7.06 11.11 1.57
N GLY A 316 7.03 11.73 0.39
CA GLY A 316 7.40 11.05 -0.86
C GLY A 316 8.82 10.48 -0.83
N ALA A 317 9.76 11.15 -0.15
CA ALA A 317 11.14 10.70 0.05
C ALA A 317 11.27 9.37 0.81
N ASP A 318 10.21 8.95 1.50
CA ASP A 318 10.18 7.70 2.26
C ASP A 318 9.68 6.52 1.42
N TYR A 319 9.26 6.75 0.17
CA TYR A 319 8.71 5.75 -0.74
C TYR A 319 9.65 5.37 -1.89
N ILE A 320 9.68 4.07 -2.18
CA ILE A 320 10.26 3.50 -3.40
C ILE A 320 9.17 2.67 -4.08
N GLN A 321 8.72 3.08 -5.26
CA GLN A 321 7.71 2.34 -6.04
C GLN A 321 8.37 1.50 -7.13
N VAL A 322 7.90 0.27 -7.33
CA VAL A 322 8.50 -0.67 -8.27
C VAL A 322 7.41 -1.36 -9.09
N GLY A 323 7.53 -1.30 -10.41
CA GLY A 323 6.63 -2.00 -11.35
C GLY A 323 5.56 -1.13 -12.03
N LEU A 324 5.62 0.19 -11.81
CA LEU A 324 4.64 1.14 -12.35
C LEU A 324 4.53 1.03 -13.89
N ARG A 325 3.30 0.81 -14.37
CA ARG A 325 3.02 0.65 -15.82
C ARG A 325 1.56 0.86 -16.22
N ALA A 326 0.67 1.22 -15.29
CA ALA A 326 -0.72 1.50 -15.58
C ALA A 326 -0.91 2.78 -16.44
N ASN A 327 -2.16 3.16 -16.71
CA ASN A 327 -2.50 4.35 -17.52
C ASN A 327 -2.08 5.69 -16.91
N SER A 328 -1.50 5.69 -15.71
CA SER A 328 -0.95 6.85 -14.98
C SER A 328 0.16 6.33 -14.06
N PRO A 329 1.14 7.17 -13.64
CA PRO A 329 1.23 8.63 -13.76
C PRO A 329 1.39 9.19 -15.18
N ASN A 330 0.85 10.37 -15.45
CA ASN A 330 1.20 11.18 -16.63
C ASN A 330 2.40 12.10 -16.32
N GLU A 331 2.83 12.94 -17.26
CA GLU A 331 4.00 13.82 -17.08
C GLU A 331 3.88 14.75 -15.86
N SER A 332 2.73 15.38 -15.65
CA SER A 332 2.54 16.32 -14.54
C SER A 332 2.57 15.59 -13.19
N ILE A 333 1.95 14.41 -13.09
CA ILE A 333 2.00 13.59 -11.87
C ILE A 333 3.43 13.12 -11.62
N PHE A 334 4.17 12.66 -12.65
CA PHE A 334 5.58 12.31 -12.48
C PHE A 334 6.43 13.50 -12.02
N ARG A 335 6.14 14.71 -12.49
CA ARG A 335 6.82 15.93 -12.02
C ARG A 335 6.56 16.15 -10.54
N TRP A 336 5.29 16.14 -10.14
CA TRP A 336 4.91 16.27 -8.74
C TRP A 336 5.55 15.18 -7.86
N MET A 337 5.52 13.92 -8.29
CA MET A 337 6.13 12.82 -7.52
C MET A 337 7.62 13.08 -7.27
N ARG A 338 8.35 13.61 -8.25
CA ARG A 338 9.76 13.99 -8.06
C ARG A 338 9.93 15.19 -7.11
N GLU A 339 9.00 16.15 -7.13
CA GLU A 339 9.01 17.30 -6.23
C GLU A 339 8.78 16.88 -4.78
N GLU A 340 7.90 15.91 -4.54
CA GLU A 340 7.70 15.28 -3.22
C GLU A 340 8.84 14.32 -2.80
N GLY A 341 9.76 14.02 -3.72
CA GLY A 341 10.93 13.19 -3.46
C GLY A 341 10.73 11.69 -3.64
N PHE A 342 9.63 11.24 -4.26
CA PHE A 342 9.43 9.82 -4.58
C PHE A 342 10.56 9.25 -5.42
N LYS A 343 10.93 8.02 -5.09
CA LYS A 343 11.67 7.15 -6.01
C LYS A 343 10.71 6.18 -6.64
N TYR A 344 10.83 5.97 -7.95
CA TYR A 344 9.97 5.06 -8.69
C TYR A 344 10.74 4.38 -9.81
N HIS A 345 10.42 3.12 -10.04
CA HIS A 345 10.99 2.27 -11.07
C HIS A 345 9.86 1.69 -11.91
N THR A 346 9.64 2.31 -13.07
CA THR A 346 8.60 1.90 -14.01
C THR A 346 9.07 0.68 -14.81
N MET A 347 8.14 -0.05 -15.43
CA MET A 347 8.52 -1.13 -16.34
C MET A 347 9.29 -0.63 -17.58
N ALA A 348 9.12 0.64 -17.98
CA ALA A 348 9.95 1.24 -19.03
C ALA A 348 11.43 1.37 -18.62
N GLU A 349 11.72 1.54 -17.33
CA GLU A 349 13.10 1.50 -16.82
C GLU A 349 13.69 0.09 -16.90
N VAL A 350 12.88 -0.92 -16.55
CA VAL A 350 13.25 -2.34 -16.66
C VAL A 350 13.50 -2.73 -18.11
N GLU A 351 12.65 -2.30 -19.05
CA GLU A 351 12.87 -2.53 -20.48
C GLU A 351 14.16 -1.90 -21.00
N LYS A 352 14.51 -0.72 -20.50
CA LYS A 352 15.68 0.04 -20.96
C LYS A 352 17.00 -0.49 -20.40
N TYR A 353 17.02 -0.85 -19.12
CA TYR A 353 18.26 -1.17 -18.39
C TYR A 353 18.39 -2.64 -17.98
N GLY A 354 17.30 -3.42 -18.07
CA GLY A 354 17.22 -4.78 -17.57
C GLY A 354 16.87 -4.86 -16.08
N TRP A 355 16.20 -5.95 -15.70
CA TRP A 355 15.73 -6.15 -14.33
C TRP A 355 16.86 -6.18 -13.30
N ASP A 356 17.96 -6.90 -13.55
CA ASP A 356 19.06 -7.04 -12.60
C ASP A 356 19.64 -5.68 -12.17
N TYR A 357 19.71 -4.73 -13.12
CA TYR A 357 20.19 -3.38 -12.85
C TYR A 357 19.22 -2.60 -11.95
N VAL A 358 17.92 -2.64 -12.26
CA VAL A 358 16.87 -1.96 -11.48
C VAL A 358 16.77 -2.57 -10.08
N LEU A 359 16.86 -3.89 -9.97
CA LEU A 359 16.85 -4.61 -8.70
C LEU A 359 17.97 -4.12 -7.76
N GLU A 360 19.22 -4.04 -8.24
CA GLU A 360 20.33 -3.57 -7.42
C GLU A 360 20.16 -2.10 -7.00
N ARG A 361 19.57 -1.27 -7.87
CA ARG A 361 19.22 0.12 -7.54
C ARG A 361 18.19 0.19 -6.42
N VAL A 362 17.08 -0.55 -6.53
CA VAL A 362 16.04 -0.64 -5.48
C VAL A 362 16.65 -1.07 -4.15
N LEU A 363 17.49 -2.11 -4.14
CA LEU A 363 18.15 -2.58 -2.92
C LEU A 363 19.08 -1.54 -2.30
N ALA A 364 19.83 -0.80 -3.12
CA ALA A 364 20.71 0.26 -2.64
C ALA A 364 19.91 1.42 -2.02
N GLU A 365 18.78 1.78 -2.62
CA GLU A 365 17.89 2.82 -2.12
C GLU A 365 17.18 2.40 -0.83
N ALA A 366 16.79 1.12 -0.71
CA ALA A 366 16.13 0.55 0.46
C ALA A 366 17.01 0.48 1.71
N LYS A 367 18.32 0.25 1.53
CA LYS A 367 19.29 0.12 2.63
C LYS A 367 19.58 1.43 3.38
N GLY A 368 19.15 2.58 2.86
CA GLY A 368 19.50 3.91 3.36
C GLY A 368 19.53 4.02 4.89
N ASP A 369 20.64 4.50 5.44
CA ASP A 369 20.92 4.80 6.85
C ASP A 369 20.41 3.79 7.92
N GLY A 370 20.18 2.52 7.56
CA GLY A 370 19.65 1.51 8.49
C GLY A 370 18.18 1.73 8.88
N ARG A 371 17.41 2.43 8.03
CA ARG A 371 15.99 2.75 8.22
C ARG A 371 15.16 1.47 8.34
N LYS A 372 14.08 1.54 9.13
CA LYS A 372 13.07 0.47 9.18
C LYS A 372 12.31 0.44 7.87
N LEU A 373 12.02 -0.74 7.36
CA LEU A 373 11.40 -0.93 6.06
C LEU A 373 10.06 -1.65 6.19
N TYR A 374 9.04 -1.10 5.56
CA TYR A 374 7.78 -1.76 5.27
C TYR A 374 7.76 -2.16 3.79
N ILE A 375 7.27 -3.35 3.49
CA ILE A 375 7.08 -3.81 2.12
C ILE A 375 5.58 -3.98 1.89
N SER A 376 5.03 -3.17 1.00
CA SER A 376 3.67 -3.34 0.46
C SER A 376 3.79 -4.09 -0.86
N PHE A 377 3.18 -5.27 -0.96
CA PHE A 377 3.24 -6.07 -2.20
C PHE A 377 1.85 -6.28 -2.78
N ASP A 378 1.52 -5.47 -3.79
CA ASP A 378 0.38 -5.73 -4.66
C ASP A 378 0.73 -6.83 -5.65
N VAL A 379 -0.11 -7.86 -5.72
CA VAL A 379 0.12 -8.96 -6.66
C VAL A 379 -0.05 -8.57 -8.11
N ASP A 380 -0.72 -7.46 -8.40
CA ASP A 380 -0.87 -6.91 -9.75
C ASP A 380 0.43 -6.34 -10.32
N VAL A 381 1.48 -6.17 -9.50
CA VAL A 381 2.85 -5.88 -9.99
C VAL A 381 3.36 -6.99 -10.92
N LEU A 382 2.89 -8.22 -10.70
CA LEU A 382 3.24 -9.38 -11.49
C LEU A 382 2.49 -9.36 -12.82
N ASP A 383 3.11 -9.92 -13.87
CA ASP A 383 2.42 -10.06 -15.15
C ASP A 383 1.16 -10.95 -15.01
N PRO A 384 0.01 -10.57 -15.63
CA PRO A 384 -1.22 -11.35 -15.57
C PRO A 384 -1.11 -12.78 -16.12
N SER A 385 -0.06 -13.08 -16.90
CA SER A 385 0.27 -14.45 -17.32
C SER A 385 0.62 -15.37 -16.15
N TYR A 386 1.01 -14.79 -15.01
CA TYR A 386 1.29 -15.48 -13.75
C TYR A 386 0.26 -15.15 -12.67
N THR A 387 -0.26 -13.93 -12.63
CA THR A 387 -1.19 -13.48 -11.58
C THR A 387 -2.44 -12.88 -12.20
N SER A 388 -3.35 -13.72 -12.68
CA SER A 388 -4.60 -13.26 -13.27
C SER A 388 -5.67 -12.87 -12.25
N ALA A 389 -5.55 -13.34 -10.99
CA ALA A 389 -6.54 -13.12 -9.95
C ALA A 389 -6.28 -11.88 -9.09
N THR A 390 -6.48 -10.73 -9.72
CA THR A 390 -6.47 -9.39 -9.09
C THR A 390 -7.55 -8.51 -9.73
N GLY A 391 -7.99 -7.46 -9.03
CA GLY A 391 -9.03 -6.54 -9.51
C GLY A 391 -8.61 -5.71 -10.72
N THR A 392 -7.34 -5.28 -10.77
CA THR A 392 -6.81 -4.32 -11.75
C THR A 392 -5.57 -4.85 -12.49
N PRO A 393 -5.63 -5.99 -13.20
CA PRO A 393 -4.46 -6.55 -13.84
C PRO A 393 -3.91 -5.64 -14.94
N VAL A 394 -2.58 -5.47 -14.98
CA VAL A 394 -1.88 -4.69 -16.03
C VAL A 394 -0.81 -5.54 -16.71
N SER A 395 -0.84 -5.65 -18.04
CA SER A 395 0.14 -6.45 -18.79
C SER A 395 1.57 -5.89 -18.71
N GLY A 396 2.58 -6.74 -18.95
CA GLY A 396 3.99 -6.35 -19.01
C GLY A 396 4.65 -6.18 -17.65
N GLY A 397 4.19 -6.95 -16.65
CA GLY A 397 4.71 -6.89 -15.28
C GLY A 397 5.99 -7.69 -15.07
N ILE A 398 6.52 -7.64 -13.85
CA ILE A 398 7.63 -8.52 -13.46
C ILE A 398 7.14 -9.96 -13.32
N THR A 399 8.04 -10.91 -13.48
CA THR A 399 7.76 -12.33 -13.33
C THR A 399 7.96 -12.80 -11.88
N PRO A 400 7.36 -13.92 -11.46
CA PRO A 400 7.67 -14.53 -10.16
C PRO A 400 9.16 -14.84 -9.97
N ARG A 401 9.91 -15.11 -11.06
CA ARG A 401 11.36 -15.34 -11.01
C ARG A 401 12.15 -14.09 -10.67
N GLU A 402 11.59 -12.91 -10.88
CA GLU A 402 12.18 -11.61 -10.58
C GLU A 402 11.75 -11.12 -9.20
N ALA A 403 10.46 -11.28 -8.88
CA ALA A 403 9.86 -10.85 -7.61
C ALA A 403 10.34 -11.66 -6.39
N ILE A 404 10.43 -13.00 -6.50
CA ILE A 404 10.85 -13.86 -5.37
C ILE A 404 12.26 -13.50 -4.86
N PRO A 405 13.29 -13.36 -5.73
CA PRO A 405 14.63 -12.96 -5.28
C PRO A 405 14.67 -11.57 -4.67
N ILE A 406 14.03 -10.55 -5.25
CA ILE A 406 14.10 -9.19 -4.70
C ILE A 406 13.45 -9.09 -3.33
N VAL A 407 12.28 -9.71 -3.13
CA VAL A 407 11.58 -9.70 -1.83
C VAL A 407 12.43 -10.41 -0.76
N ARG A 408 12.98 -11.58 -1.08
CA ARG A 408 13.90 -12.31 -0.17
C ARG A 408 15.13 -11.47 0.18
N ARG A 409 15.74 -10.81 -0.81
CA ARG A 409 16.91 -9.94 -0.61
C ARG A 409 16.58 -8.70 0.21
N LEU A 410 15.44 -8.07 -0.01
CA LEU A 410 14.99 -6.95 0.82
C LEU A 410 14.85 -7.36 2.29
N CYS A 411 14.18 -8.49 2.56
CA CYS A 411 13.97 -8.96 3.93
C CYS A 411 15.27 -9.48 4.59
N ALA A 412 16.24 -10.00 3.82
CA ALA A 412 17.55 -10.42 4.35
C ALA A 412 18.51 -9.23 4.55
N GLU A 413 18.65 -8.38 3.54
CA GLU A 413 19.70 -7.36 3.47
C GLU A 413 19.28 -6.03 4.13
N SER A 414 17.99 -5.84 4.47
CA SER A 414 17.45 -4.61 5.08
C SER A 414 16.68 -4.90 6.38
N ASN A 415 16.36 -3.85 7.15
CA ASN A 415 15.62 -3.97 8.42
C ASN A 415 14.11 -3.94 8.20
N VAL A 416 13.54 -5.04 7.69
CA VAL A 416 12.08 -5.16 7.47
C VAL A 416 11.35 -5.31 8.80
N VAL A 417 10.36 -4.46 9.01
CA VAL A 417 9.56 -4.37 10.25
C VAL A 417 8.06 -4.55 10.01
N GLY A 418 7.65 -4.80 8.77
CA GLY A 418 6.31 -5.21 8.40
C GLY A 418 6.24 -5.55 6.91
N PHE A 419 5.26 -6.38 6.56
CA PHE A 419 5.03 -6.83 5.20
C PHE A 419 3.54 -6.97 4.99
N ASP A 420 3.02 -6.54 3.84
CA ASP A 420 1.72 -6.99 3.37
C ASP A 420 1.75 -7.60 1.97
N LEU A 421 0.67 -8.33 1.67
CA LEU A 421 0.41 -8.94 0.38
C LEU A 421 -1.08 -8.84 0.07
N VAL A 422 -1.43 -7.99 -0.89
CA VAL A 422 -2.82 -7.55 -1.14
C VAL A 422 -3.31 -7.94 -2.54
N GLU A 423 -4.57 -7.61 -2.84
CA GLU A 423 -5.26 -7.76 -4.13
C GLU A 423 -5.37 -9.20 -4.67
N VAL A 424 -5.17 -10.21 -3.83
CA VAL A 424 -5.40 -11.62 -4.21
C VAL A 424 -6.90 -11.91 -4.23
N ALA A 425 -7.49 -12.00 -5.41
CA ALA A 425 -8.90 -12.32 -5.64
C ALA A 425 -9.06 -13.76 -6.19
N PRO A 426 -8.98 -14.80 -5.35
CA PRO A 426 -8.79 -16.19 -5.79
C PRO A 426 -9.91 -16.71 -6.71
N GLU A 427 -11.12 -16.16 -6.64
CA GLU A 427 -12.24 -16.55 -7.51
C GLU A 427 -11.99 -16.26 -9.00
N LEU A 428 -11.07 -15.34 -9.31
CA LEU A 428 -10.71 -14.96 -10.67
C LEU A 428 -9.66 -15.92 -11.29
N ASP A 429 -9.12 -16.86 -10.51
CA ASP A 429 -8.14 -17.84 -10.98
C ASP A 429 -8.59 -19.27 -10.67
N PRO A 430 -9.17 -19.99 -11.65
CA PRO A 430 -9.59 -21.37 -11.47
C PRO A 430 -8.42 -22.35 -11.40
N THR A 431 -7.19 -21.90 -11.60
CA THR A 431 -5.97 -22.71 -11.70
C THR A 431 -5.02 -22.56 -10.52
N TYR A 432 -5.40 -21.83 -9.46
CA TYR A 432 -4.64 -21.59 -8.23
C TYR A 432 -3.26 -20.92 -8.40
N VAL A 433 -2.85 -20.58 -9.63
CA VAL A 433 -1.51 -20.06 -9.98
C VAL A 433 -1.20 -18.75 -9.26
N THR A 434 -2.16 -17.84 -9.20
CA THR A 434 -2.07 -16.57 -8.47
C THR A 434 -1.80 -16.84 -7.00
N THR A 435 -2.64 -17.65 -6.34
CA THR A 435 -2.46 -18.03 -4.93
C THR A 435 -1.12 -18.73 -4.68
N LEU A 436 -0.65 -19.56 -5.62
CA LEU A 436 0.66 -20.21 -5.55
C LEU A 436 1.80 -19.18 -5.56
N HIS A 437 1.76 -18.20 -6.47
CA HIS A 437 2.78 -17.17 -6.58
C HIS A 437 2.74 -16.23 -5.38
N SER A 438 1.56 -15.80 -4.94
CA SER A 438 1.35 -15.04 -3.71
C SER A 438 1.98 -15.73 -2.48
N ALA A 439 1.71 -17.04 -2.31
CA ALA A 439 2.31 -17.82 -1.22
C ALA A 439 3.85 -17.91 -1.32
N ALA A 440 4.40 -17.97 -2.54
CA ALA A 440 5.84 -17.98 -2.76
C ALA A 440 6.50 -16.64 -2.42
N ILE A 441 5.83 -15.51 -2.70
CA ILE A 441 6.29 -14.16 -2.31
C ILE A 441 6.30 -14.01 -0.79
N ALA A 442 5.20 -14.38 -0.11
CA ALA A 442 5.17 -14.34 1.36
C ALA A 442 6.25 -15.24 1.99
N LYS A 443 6.46 -16.45 1.43
CA LYS A 443 7.55 -17.34 1.84
C LYS A 443 8.93 -16.70 1.62
N ALA A 444 9.11 -15.99 0.51
CA ALA A 444 10.37 -15.31 0.18
C ALA A 444 10.72 -14.27 1.24
N CYS A 445 9.76 -13.42 1.65
CA CYS A 445 10.03 -12.45 2.71
C CYS A 445 10.28 -13.14 4.05
N LEU A 446 9.45 -14.12 4.44
CA LEU A 446 9.62 -14.88 5.68
C LEU A 446 11.01 -15.55 5.76
N THR A 447 11.47 -16.11 4.63
CA THR A 447 12.81 -16.68 4.50
C THR A 447 13.89 -15.60 4.65
N GLY A 448 13.71 -14.43 4.02
CA GLY A 448 14.64 -13.31 4.17
C GLY A 448 14.76 -12.81 5.61
N VAL A 449 13.64 -12.68 6.33
CA VAL A 449 13.65 -12.34 7.78
C VAL A 449 14.47 -13.37 8.57
N ALA A 450 14.27 -14.67 8.29
CA ALA A 450 15.03 -15.74 8.94
C ALA A 450 16.53 -15.71 8.56
N MET A 451 16.86 -15.42 7.29
CA MET A 451 18.25 -15.24 6.84
C MET A 451 18.94 -14.12 7.62
N ARG A 452 18.26 -12.98 7.79
CA ARG A 452 18.78 -11.85 8.57
C ARG A 452 19.06 -12.24 10.03
N ARG A 453 18.17 -13.02 10.65
CA ARG A 453 18.35 -13.57 12.01
C ARG A 453 19.57 -14.48 12.12
N LEU A 454 19.92 -15.18 11.03
CA LEU A 454 21.10 -16.03 10.90
C LEU A 454 22.35 -15.29 10.39
N GLU A 455 22.28 -13.97 10.20
CA GLU A 455 23.36 -13.13 9.65
C GLU A 455 23.74 -13.44 8.19
N LEU A 456 22.88 -14.16 7.45
CA LEU A 456 23.01 -14.44 6.01
C LEU A 456 22.53 -13.24 5.18
N THR A 457 23.32 -12.17 5.19
CA THR A 457 22.97 -10.84 4.65
C THR A 457 23.84 -10.41 3.48
N GLU A 458 24.71 -11.29 3.01
CA GLU A 458 25.50 -11.09 1.81
C GLU A 458 24.62 -10.90 0.57
N PRO A 459 24.99 -9.98 -0.34
CA PRO A 459 24.20 -9.71 -1.53
C PRO A 459 23.92 -10.99 -2.32
N HIS A 460 22.63 -11.26 -2.56
CA HIS A 460 22.18 -12.42 -3.33
C HIS A 460 22.72 -13.77 -2.79
N TYR A 461 22.68 -13.98 -1.47
CA TYR A 461 23.08 -15.28 -0.89
C TYR A 461 22.36 -16.46 -1.55
N LEU A 462 23.16 -17.42 -2.01
CA LEU A 462 22.74 -18.75 -2.42
C LEU A 462 23.60 -19.75 -1.65
N ASN A 463 22.96 -20.80 -1.15
CA ASN A 463 23.69 -21.81 -0.41
C ASN A 463 24.54 -22.65 -1.36
N PRO A 464 25.83 -22.89 -1.07
CA PRO A 464 26.71 -23.68 -1.94
C PRO A 464 26.18 -25.07 -2.28
N VAL A 465 25.39 -25.72 -1.40
CA VAL A 465 24.83 -27.04 -1.72
C VAL A 465 23.77 -27.02 -2.82
N SER A 466 23.31 -25.82 -3.17
CA SER A 466 22.29 -25.57 -4.20
C SER A 466 22.90 -25.22 -5.55
N LEU A 467 24.22 -25.05 -5.59
CA LEU A 467 25.01 -24.71 -6.75
C LEU A 467 25.96 -25.87 -7.05
N ASP A 468 26.28 -26.09 -8.33
CA ASP A 468 27.44 -26.90 -8.76
C ASP A 468 27.56 -28.29 -8.10
N HIS A 469 26.42 -28.89 -7.72
CA HIS A 469 26.34 -30.13 -6.94
C HIS A 469 27.18 -30.15 -5.64
N ALA A 470 27.45 -28.97 -5.06
CA ALA A 470 28.36 -28.80 -3.92
C ALA A 470 29.79 -29.28 -4.20
N GLN A 471 30.26 -29.16 -5.45
CA GLN A 471 31.62 -29.55 -5.86
C GLN A 471 32.50 -28.32 -6.04
N ASP A 472 33.67 -28.32 -5.38
CA ASP A 472 34.59 -27.18 -5.38
C ASP A 472 35.21 -26.88 -6.77
N ASP A 473 35.37 -27.90 -7.62
CA ASP A 473 36.06 -27.81 -8.94
C ASP A 473 35.12 -28.03 -10.15
N TYR A 474 33.81 -27.81 -9.98
CA TYR A 474 32.78 -28.18 -10.99
C TYR A 474 33.04 -27.62 -12.40
N HIS A 475 33.61 -26.43 -12.51
CA HIS A 475 33.92 -25.78 -13.78
C HIS A 475 35.35 -26.06 -14.29
N GLU A 476 36.24 -26.61 -13.47
CA GLU A 476 37.60 -26.96 -13.88
C GLU A 476 37.63 -28.32 -14.61
N GLU A 477 36.79 -29.29 -14.18
CA GLU A 477 36.73 -30.62 -14.81
C GLU A 477 35.97 -30.63 -16.16
N ASN A 478 35.09 -29.65 -16.42
CA ASN A 478 34.28 -29.56 -17.63
C ASN A 478 34.93 -28.76 -18.79
N GLN A 479 36.18 -28.32 -18.63
CA GLN A 479 36.96 -27.62 -19.68
C GLN A 479 37.95 -28.54 -20.42
N GLN A 480 37.91 -29.86 -20.19
CA GLN A 480 38.62 -30.89 -20.98
C GLN A 480 37.65 -31.66 -21.87
#